data_AF-A0A7L5Y3N2-F1
#
_entry.id   AF-A0A7L5Y3N2-F1
#
_cell.length_a   1.000
_cell.length_b   1.000
_cell.length_c   1.000
_cell.angle_alpha   90.00
_cell.angle_beta   90.00
_cell.angle_gamma   90.00
#
_symmetry.space_group_name_H-M   'P 1'
#
loop_
_entity.id
_entity.type
_entity.pdbx_description
1 polymer ?
#
loop_
_entity_poly.entity_id
_entity_poly.type
_entity_poly.pdbx_seq_one_letter_code
_entity_poly.pdbx_strand_id
1 'polypeptide(L)'
;MRSLACALLALGLAGCSGLLPRGSSVASSPFSTYDEAKAAFDRIEPYKTSVAQLADLGFDPQSSANVTVIPYPEVVARLAPHPGVPLEALDRGVRDCMLAQSACRAYVYRFSQQSRKREGEFLSDFFNFRRITHIEGWRFEAMVVARDDLVLFKNVGGEPRIDVTERQVNPLGPFQSGGEAAGSWTRR
;
A
#
# COMPACT_ATOMS: atom_id res chain seq x y z
N MET A 1 -24.21 -33.83 -41.98
CA MET A 1 -22.88 -33.22 -41.76
C MET A 1 -22.91 -31.70 -41.57
N ARG A 2 -23.74 -30.92 -42.29
CA ARG A 2 -23.78 -29.45 -42.16
C ARG A 2 -24.29 -28.95 -40.80
N SER A 3 -25.25 -29.65 -40.19
CA SER A 3 -25.83 -29.27 -38.89
C SER A 3 -24.91 -29.51 -37.69
N LEU A 4 -23.99 -30.48 -37.80
CA LEU A 4 -22.98 -30.78 -36.78
C LEU A 4 -21.87 -29.71 -36.75
N ALA A 5 -21.51 -29.15 -37.91
CA ALA A 5 -20.54 -28.08 -38.02
C ALA A 5 -21.02 -26.76 -37.40
N CYS A 6 -22.32 -26.43 -37.53
CA CYS A 6 -22.89 -25.24 -36.90
C CYS A 6 -22.98 -25.35 -35.36
N ALA A 7 -23.23 -26.55 -34.83
CA ALA A 7 -23.25 -26.77 -33.38
C ALA A 7 -21.84 -26.64 -32.76
N LEU A 8 -20.82 -27.19 -33.41
CA LEU A 8 -19.41 -27.05 -33.01
C LEU A 8 -18.92 -25.59 -33.05
N LEU A 9 -19.38 -24.79 -34.02
CA LEU A 9 -19.05 -23.36 -34.08
C LEU A 9 -19.69 -22.56 -32.93
N ALA A 10 -20.94 -22.88 -32.56
CA ALA A 10 -21.63 -22.20 -31.46
C ALA A 10 -21.03 -22.51 -30.09
N LEU A 11 -20.48 -23.71 -29.89
CA LEU A 11 -19.75 -24.09 -28.67
C LEU A 11 -18.38 -23.40 -28.54
N GLY A 12 -17.73 -23.02 -29.65
CA GLY A 12 -16.45 -22.31 -29.64
C GLY A 12 -16.53 -20.85 -29.19
N LEU A 13 -17.68 -20.18 -29.39
CA LEU A 13 -17.88 -18.76 -29.06
C LEU A 13 -18.30 -18.52 -27.60
N ALA A 14 -18.82 -19.54 -26.91
CA ALA A 14 -19.28 -19.42 -25.52
C ALA A 14 -18.14 -19.49 -24.47
N GLY A 15 -16.91 -19.80 -24.87
CA GLY A 15 -15.78 -20.06 -23.96
C GLY A 15 -14.95 -18.84 -23.53
N CYS A 16 -15.17 -17.65 -24.09
CA CYS A 16 -14.23 -16.53 -23.92
C CYS A 16 -14.60 -15.50 -22.83
N SER A 17 -15.78 -15.58 -22.23
CA SER A 17 -16.23 -14.59 -21.21
C SER A 17 -15.53 -14.74 -19.85
N GLY A 18 -14.83 -15.86 -19.61
CA GLY A 18 -14.12 -16.12 -18.34
C GLY A 18 -12.66 -15.68 -18.30
N LEU A 19 -12.08 -15.20 -19.42
CA LEU A 19 -10.63 -15.01 -19.55
C LEU A 19 -10.13 -13.60 -19.17
N LEU A 20 -10.88 -12.89 -18.33
CA LEU A 20 -10.46 -11.55 -17.88
C LEU A 20 -9.40 -11.64 -16.78
N PRO A 21 -8.25 -10.95 -16.93
CA PRO A 21 -7.19 -10.97 -15.94
C PRO A 21 -7.63 -10.27 -14.66
N ARG A 22 -7.60 -11.00 -13.55
CA ARG A 22 -7.79 -10.48 -12.19
C ARG A 22 -6.42 -10.31 -11.53
N GLY A 23 -6.22 -9.22 -10.82
CA GLY A 23 -5.02 -8.98 -10.03
C GLY A 23 -5.39 -8.79 -8.56
N SER A 24 -4.61 -9.34 -7.66
CA SER A 24 -4.67 -9.01 -6.24
C SER A 24 -3.27 -8.61 -5.80
N SER A 25 -3.16 -7.50 -5.07
CA SER A 25 -1.93 -7.09 -4.42
C SER A 25 -2.14 -7.13 -2.91
N VAL A 26 -1.45 -8.06 -2.27
CA VAL A 26 -1.43 -8.20 -0.82
C VAL A 26 -0.02 -7.85 -0.36
N ALA A 27 0.15 -6.73 0.32
CA ALA A 27 1.37 -6.49 1.07
C ALA A 27 1.34 -7.45 2.28
N SER A 28 2.41 -8.21 2.49
CA SER A 28 2.52 -9.11 3.65
C SER A 28 2.17 -8.34 4.93
N SER A 29 1.04 -8.72 5.54
CA SER A 29 0.51 -8.10 6.75
C SER A 29 -0.02 -9.20 7.66
N PRO A 30 0.20 -9.09 8.98
CA PRO A 30 -0.41 -10.00 9.95
C PRO A 30 -1.92 -9.74 10.13
N PHE A 31 -2.47 -8.68 9.54
CA PHE A 31 -3.85 -8.25 9.73
C PHE A 31 -4.70 -8.48 8.48
N SER A 32 -5.96 -8.82 8.71
CA SER A 32 -6.96 -9.04 7.65
C SER A 32 -7.72 -7.77 7.27
N THR A 33 -7.88 -6.83 8.22
CA THR A 33 -8.65 -5.60 8.05
C THR A 33 -7.92 -4.38 8.62
N TYR A 34 -8.30 -3.20 8.14
CA TYR A 34 -7.81 -1.93 8.70
C TYR A 34 -8.12 -1.79 10.20
N ASP A 35 -9.33 -2.17 10.61
CA ASP A 35 -9.78 -2.02 12.00
C ASP A 35 -9.02 -2.95 12.95
N GLU A 36 -8.67 -4.15 12.49
CA GLU A 36 -7.83 -5.07 13.25
C GLU A 36 -6.42 -4.50 13.47
N ALA A 37 -5.80 -3.98 12.40
CA ALA A 37 -4.50 -3.32 12.49
C ALA A 37 -4.55 -2.09 13.40
N LYS A 38 -5.61 -1.29 13.29
CA LYS A 38 -5.85 -0.12 14.15
C LYS A 38 -6.02 -0.52 15.61
N ALA A 39 -6.85 -1.52 15.90
CA ALA A 39 -7.08 -1.98 17.27
C ALA A 39 -5.80 -2.53 17.90
N ALA A 40 -4.97 -3.26 17.13
CA ALA A 40 -3.67 -3.71 17.59
C ALA A 40 -2.73 -2.53 17.90
N PHE A 41 -2.71 -1.51 17.03
CA PHE A 41 -1.88 -0.31 17.19
C PHE A 41 -2.33 0.59 18.35
N ASP A 42 -3.64 0.63 18.62
CA ASP A 42 -4.20 1.43 19.71
C ASP A 42 -3.71 0.94 21.08
N ARG A 43 -3.33 -0.34 21.21
CA ARG A 43 -2.73 -0.93 22.43
C ARG A 43 -1.32 -0.44 22.75
N ILE A 44 -0.63 0.19 21.82
CA ILE A 44 0.72 0.74 22.06
C ILE A 44 0.59 1.99 22.94
N GLU A 45 1.18 1.98 24.13
CA GLU A 45 1.17 3.12 25.04
C GLU A 45 2.55 3.81 25.01
N PRO A 46 2.64 5.08 24.54
CA PRO A 46 3.87 5.84 24.61
C PRO A 46 4.42 5.90 26.04
N TYR A 47 5.75 5.83 26.17
CA TYR A 47 6.51 5.77 27.43
C TYR A 47 6.28 4.53 28.29
N LYS A 48 5.56 3.52 27.80
CA LYS A 48 5.34 2.24 28.51
C LYS A 48 5.65 1.03 27.66
N THR A 49 5.26 1.06 26.38
CA THR A 49 5.50 -0.04 25.45
C THR A 49 6.95 -0.02 24.97
N SER A 50 7.61 -1.18 25.04
CA SER A 50 8.94 -1.35 24.48
C SER A 50 8.91 -1.73 22.99
N VAL A 51 10.02 -1.57 22.28
CA VAL A 51 10.14 -1.94 20.87
C VAL A 51 10.01 -3.46 20.71
N ALA A 52 10.51 -4.25 21.67
CA ALA A 52 10.29 -5.70 21.69
C ALA A 52 8.80 -6.08 21.77
N GLN A 53 8.00 -5.38 22.59
CA GLN A 53 6.56 -5.61 22.70
C GLN A 53 5.77 -5.25 21.44
N LEU A 54 6.34 -4.45 20.54
CA LEU A 54 5.69 -4.14 19.26
C LEU A 54 5.57 -5.39 18.38
N ALA A 55 6.52 -6.32 18.45
CA ALA A 55 6.47 -7.58 17.71
C ALA A 55 5.27 -8.44 18.13
N ASP A 56 5.00 -8.52 19.44
CA ASP A 56 3.83 -9.24 19.99
C ASP A 56 2.50 -8.64 19.52
N LEU A 57 2.50 -7.35 19.15
CA LEU A 57 1.34 -6.63 18.62
C LEU A 57 1.22 -6.71 17.10
N GLY A 58 2.14 -7.39 16.41
CA GLY A 58 2.17 -7.49 14.94
C GLY A 58 2.96 -6.37 14.24
N PHE A 59 3.70 -5.55 15.00
CA PHE A 59 4.52 -4.44 14.51
C PHE A 59 6.01 -4.72 14.78
N ASP A 60 6.54 -5.77 14.16
CA ASP A 60 7.95 -6.13 14.37
C ASP A 60 8.90 -5.25 13.52
N PRO A 61 9.79 -4.46 14.15
CA PRO A 61 10.73 -3.60 13.45
C PRO A 61 11.93 -4.33 12.84
N GLN A 62 12.11 -5.62 13.12
CA GLN A 62 13.21 -6.46 12.62
C GLN A 62 12.73 -7.54 11.65
N SER A 63 11.52 -8.10 11.82
CA SER A 63 11.11 -9.28 11.05
C SER A 63 10.22 -9.04 9.83
N SER A 64 9.62 -7.87 9.64
CA SER A 64 8.54 -7.74 8.66
C SER A 64 8.93 -7.03 7.36
N ALA A 65 8.61 -7.68 6.24
CA ALA A 65 8.40 -7.00 4.97
C ALA A 65 7.45 -5.80 5.19
N ASN A 66 7.71 -4.68 4.49
CA ASN A 66 6.92 -3.44 4.58
C ASN A 66 7.15 -2.54 5.81
N VAL A 67 8.29 -2.69 6.52
CA VAL A 67 8.75 -1.71 7.50
C VAL A 67 9.84 -0.82 6.92
N THR A 68 9.73 0.48 7.17
CA THR A 68 10.77 1.47 6.85
C THR A 68 11.34 2.02 8.14
N VAL A 69 12.63 1.78 8.39
CA VAL A 69 13.37 2.39 9.49
C VAL A 69 13.89 3.73 9.03
N ILE A 70 13.55 4.78 9.78
CA ILE A 70 13.90 6.16 9.47
C ILE A 70 14.87 6.63 10.56
N PRO A 71 16.16 6.83 10.21
CA PRO A 71 17.16 7.28 11.16
C PRO A 71 17.09 8.81 11.36
N TYR A 72 17.87 9.29 12.33
CA TYR A 72 18.25 10.69 12.39
C TYR A 72 19.14 11.07 11.19
N PRO A 73 18.99 12.27 10.57
CA PRO A 73 18.08 13.36 10.91
C PRO A 73 16.71 13.30 10.20
N GLU A 74 16.48 12.32 9.34
CA GLU A 74 15.25 12.22 8.54
C GLU A 74 13.97 12.12 9.38
N VAL A 75 14.06 11.48 10.55
CA VAL A 75 12.95 11.42 11.50
C VAL A 75 12.49 12.81 11.94
N VAL A 76 13.43 13.74 12.14
CA VAL A 76 13.13 15.11 12.56
C VAL A 76 12.41 15.85 11.45
N ALA A 77 12.87 15.71 10.21
CA ALA A 77 12.24 16.34 9.04
C ALA A 77 10.77 15.87 8.85
N ARG A 78 10.45 14.64 9.25
CA ARG A 78 9.08 14.10 9.18
C ARG A 78 8.20 14.53 10.35
N LEU A 79 8.76 14.67 11.55
CA LEU A 79 8.01 15.05 12.75
C LEU A 79 7.81 16.57 12.88
N ALA A 80 8.74 17.37 12.36
CA ALA A 80 8.70 18.83 12.41
C ALA A 80 8.87 19.43 10.99
N PRO A 81 7.83 19.34 10.13
CA PRO A 81 7.94 19.74 8.73
C PRO A 81 8.11 21.26 8.52
N HIS A 82 7.80 22.07 9.53
CA HIS A 82 7.88 23.54 9.45
C HIS A 82 9.08 24.05 10.25
N PRO A 83 10.14 24.56 9.59
CA PRO A 83 11.25 25.18 10.29
C PRO A 83 10.75 26.45 10.99
N GLY A 84 10.83 26.49 12.32
CA GLY A 84 10.43 27.66 13.13
C GLY A 84 9.39 27.39 14.20
N VAL A 85 8.81 26.18 14.27
CA VAL A 85 7.98 25.79 15.42
C VAL A 85 8.89 25.61 16.64
N PRO A 86 8.61 26.28 17.78
CA PRO A 86 9.41 26.11 18.99
C PRO A 86 9.28 24.67 19.51
N LEU A 87 10.38 24.13 20.05
CA LEU A 87 10.46 22.76 20.52
C LEU A 87 9.44 22.45 21.62
N GLU A 88 9.05 23.47 22.38
CA GLU A 88 8.08 23.42 23.47
C GLU A 88 6.63 23.23 22.98
N ALA A 89 6.34 23.66 21.74
CA ALA A 89 5.04 23.49 21.11
C ALA A 89 4.86 22.11 20.45
N LEU A 90 5.93 21.33 20.34
CA LEU A 90 5.88 19.97 19.81
C LEU A 90 5.36 18.99 20.87
N ASP A 91 4.79 17.88 20.40
CA ASP A 91 4.46 16.75 21.26
C ASP A 91 5.70 16.29 22.05
N ARG A 92 5.48 15.89 23.31
CA ARG A 92 6.57 15.51 24.22
C ARG A 92 7.45 14.40 23.62
N GLY A 93 6.85 13.40 22.97
CA GLY A 93 7.60 12.28 22.38
C GLY A 93 8.46 12.71 21.20
N VAL A 94 7.96 13.66 20.40
CA VAL A 94 8.70 14.27 19.28
C VAL A 94 9.89 15.07 19.81
N ARG A 95 9.67 15.91 20.82
CA ARG A 95 10.74 16.68 21.47
C ARG A 95 11.82 15.77 22.04
N ASP A 96 11.43 14.76 22.83
CA ASP A 96 12.35 13.84 23.47
C ASP A 96 13.16 13.03 22.45
N CYS A 97 12.56 12.73 21.29
CA CYS A 97 13.26 12.12 20.15
C CYS A 97 14.29 13.06 19.52
N MET A 98 13.92 14.32 19.24
CA MET A 98 14.82 15.31 18.66
C MET A 98 16.06 15.55 19.54
N LEU A 99 15.84 15.65 20.86
CA LEU A 99 16.92 15.83 21.84
C LEU A 99 17.85 14.62 21.92
N ALA A 100 17.36 13.41 21.60
CA ALA A 100 18.12 12.18 21.63
C ALA A 100 18.95 11.91 20.36
N GLN A 101 18.79 12.72 19.31
CA GLN A 101 19.59 12.66 18.08
C GLN A 101 19.66 11.23 17.49
N SER A 102 20.87 10.66 17.33
CA SER A 102 21.10 9.35 16.73
C SER A 102 20.57 8.17 17.55
N ALA A 103 20.24 8.37 18.83
CA ALA A 103 19.59 7.35 19.66
C ALA A 103 18.09 7.21 19.33
N CYS A 104 17.50 8.21 18.65
CA CYS A 104 16.12 8.14 18.21
C CYS A 104 15.97 7.56 16.80
N ARG A 105 14.96 6.70 16.63
CA ARG A 105 14.61 6.04 15.37
C ARG A 105 13.10 6.07 15.18
N ALA A 106 12.64 6.21 13.95
CA ALA A 106 11.24 5.98 13.61
C ALA A 106 11.07 4.70 12.80
N TYR A 107 9.97 4.00 13.05
CA TYR A 107 9.56 2.81 12.35
C TYR A 107 8.22 3.09 11.68
N VAL A 108 8.18 2.97 10.36
CA VAL A 108 6.95 3.15 9.58
C VAL A 108 6.51 1.81 9.03
N TYR A 109 5.33 1.37 9.43
CA TYR A 109 4.68 0.13 9.02
C TYR A 109 3.66 0.44 7.94
N ARG A 110 3.74 -0.25 6.80
CA ARG A 110 2.78 -0.13 5.70
C ARG A 110 2.14 -1.46 5.40
N PHE A 111 0.86 -1.58 5.67
CA PHE A 111 0.07 -2.76 5.35
C PHE A 111 -1.02 -2.41 4.35
N SER A 112 -1.28 -3.32 3.41
CA SER A 112 -2.36 -3.14 2.45
C SER A 112 -2.84 -4.46 1.93
N GLN A 113 -4.15 -4.53 1.71
CA GLN A 113 -4.79 -5.62 1.00
C GLN A 113 -5.71 -4.97 -0.02
N GLN A 114 -5.40 -5.20 -1.30
CA GLN A 114 -6.16 -4.62 -2.40
C GLN A 114 -6.47 -5.69 -3.46
N SER A 115 -7.72 -5.72 -3.88
CA SER A 115 -8.22 -6.50 -4.99
C SER A 115 -8.44 -5.59 -6.18
N ARG A 116 -7.91 -5.97 -7.34
CA ARG A 116 -8.03 -5.25 -8.60
C ARG A 116 -8.80 -6.11 -9.59
N LYS A 117 -10.08 -5.80 -9.79
CA LYS A 117 -10.93 -6.49 -10.75
C LYS A 117 -11.07 -5.66 -12.01
N ARG A 118 -10.74 -6.26 -13.16
CA ARG A 118 -10.97 -5.63 -14.46
C ARG A 118 -12.36 -5.94 -14.97
N GLU A 119 -13.01 -4.92 -15.52
CA GLU A 119 -14.31 -5.01 -16.17
C GLU A 119 -14.15 -4.61 -17.65
N GLY A 120 -14.52 -5.51 -18.56
CA GLY A 120 -14.40 -5.29 -20.00
C GLY A 120 -14.81 -6.50 -20.83
N GLU A 121 -15.20 -6.25 -22.08
CA GLU A 121 -15.43 -7.28 -23.09
C GLU A 121 -14.10 -7.65 -23.76
N PHE A 122 -13.87 -8.94 -24.00
CA PHE A 122 -12.59 -9.47 -24.54
C PHE A 122 -12.12 -8.74 -25.82
N LEU A 123 -13.04 -8.37 -26.72
CA LEU A 123 -12.71 -7.74 -28.00
C LEU A 123 -12.25 -6.28 -27.84
N SER A 124 -12.84 -5.50 -26.93
CA SER A 124 -12.38 -4.13 -26.65
C SER A 124 -11.05 -4.10 -25.89
N ASP A 125 -10.79 -5.14 -25.08
CA ASP A 125 -9.55 -5.32 -24.34
C ASP A 125 -8.40 -5.77 -25.26
N PHE A 126 -8.66 -6.60 -26.29
CA PHE A 126 -7.64 -7.01 -27.27
C PHE A 126 -7.04 -5.82 -28.01
N PHE A 127 -7.86 -4.83 -28.38
CA PHE A 127 -7.38 -3.59 -28.99
C PHE A 127 -7.03 -2.49 -27.98
N ASN A 128 -7.12 -2.77 -26.67
CA ASN A 128 -6.73 -1.91 -25.55
C ASN A 128 -7.32 -0.49 -25.55
N PHE A 129 -8.43 -0.21 -26.27
CA PHE A 129 -8.94 1.15 -26.44
C PHE A 129 -9.48 1.78 -25.15
N ARG A 130 -10.05 0.97 -24.27
CA ARG A 130 -10.62 1.39 -22.99
C ARG A 130 -10.41 0.29 -21.97
N ARG A 131 -9.96 0.66 -20.77
CA ARG A 131 -9.77 -0.24 -19.64
C ARG A 131 -10.49 0.34 -18.42
N ILE A 132 -11.38 -0.44 -17.83
CA ILE A 132 -12.04 -0.09 -16.57
C ILE A 132 -11.55 -1.08 -15.51
N THR A 133 -11.07 -0.55 -14.39
CA THR A 133 -10.55 -1.35 -13.30
C THR A 133 -11.14 -0.88 -11.98
N HIS A 134 -11.78 -1.81 -11.27
CA HIS A 134 -12.29 -1.61 -9.93
C HIS A 134 -11.23 -2.05 -8.93
N ILE A 135 -10.92 -1.16 -7.99
CA ILE A 135 -9.96 -1.38 -6.93
C ILE A 135 -10.69 -1.27 -5.61
N GLU A 136 -10.69 -2.37 -4.88
CA GLU A 136 -11.30 -2.47 -3.56
C GLU A 136 -10.24 -2.90 -2.56
N GLY A 137 -10.31 -2.42 -1.32
CA GLY A 137 -9.40 -2.86 -0.27
C GLY A 137 -9.20 -1.86 0.85
N TRP A 138 -8.04 -1.93 1.48
CA TRP A 138 -7.64 -1.02 2.53
C TRP A 138 -6.12 -0.80 2.53
N ARG A 139 -5.71 0.31 3.16
CA ARG A 139 -4.30 0.65 3.36
C ARG A 139 -4.12 1.20 4.78
N PHE A 140 -3.17 0.66 5.51
CA PHE A 140 -2.83 1.08 6.85
C PHE A 140 -1.40 1.57 6.87
N GLU A 141 -1.19 2.75 7.45
CA GLU A 141 0.14 3.31 7.66
C GLU A 141 0.27 3.73 9.11
N ALA A 142 1.29 3.24 9.78
CA ALA A 142 1.56 3.57 11.16
C ALA A 142 3.02 3.96 11.35
N MET A 143 3.25 4.95 12.21
CA MET A 143 4.56 5.43 12.56
C MET A 143 4.74 5.36 14.07
N VAL A 144 5.85 4.76 14.49
CA VAL A 144 6.26 4.71 15.90
C VAL A 144 7.66 5.28 16.01
N VAL A 145 7.87 6.15 16.99
CA VAL A 145 9.17 6.74 17.29
C VAL A 145 9.65 6.13 18.59
N ALA A 146 10.89 5.65 18.62
CA ALA A 146 11.45 5.02 19.79
C ALA A 146 12.90 5.45 20.04
N ARG A 147 13.30 5.37 21.31
CA ARG A 147 14.66 5.61 21.80
C ARG A 147 14.98 4.56 22.84
N ASP A 148 16.16 3.94 22.75
CA ASP A 148 16.67 2.96 23.73
C ASP A 148 15.61 1.90 24.11
N ASP A 149 14.98 1.29 23.10
CA ASP A 149 13.92 0.27 23.25
C ASP A 149 12.57 0.80 23.79
N LEU A 150 12.40 2.09 24.06
CA LEU A 150 11.14 2.66 24.54
C LEU A 150 10.43 3.48 23.46
N VAL A 151 9.13 3.22 23.25
CA VAL A 151 8.28 4.03 22.36
C VAL A 151 8.02 5.40 22.98
N LEU A 152 8.33 6.47 22.26
CA LEU A 152 8.13 7.86 22.68
C LEU A 152 6.88 8.49 22.07
N PHE A 153 6.60 8.17 20.81
CA PHE A 153 5.49 8.75 20.05
C PHE A 153 4.92 7.72 19.09
N LYS A 154 3.61 7.83 18.81
CA LYS A 154 2.92 7.00 17.84
C LYS A 154 1.95 7.83 17.02
N ASN A 155 1.82 7.50 15.74
CA ASN A 155 0.85 8.09 14.84
C ASN A 155 0.33 7.01 13.87
N VAL A 156 -0.93 7.11 13.48
CA VAL A 156 -1.58 6.17 12.57
C VAL A 156 -2.38 6.94 11.53
N GLY A 157 -2.45 6.38 10.33
CA GLY A 157 -3.18 6.90 9.19
C GLY A 157 -3.47 5.82 8.16
N GLY A 158 -3.70 6.24 6.92
CA GLY A 158 -4.07 5.37 5.80
C GLY A 158 -5.52 5.52 5.38
N GLU A 159 -6.02 4.52 4.65
CA GLU A 159 -7.34 4.47 4.03
C GLU A 159 -8.09 3.22 4.54
N PRO A 160 -9.10 3.39 5.42
CA PRO A 160 -9.84 2.25 5.98
C PRO A 160 -10.65 1.49 4.93
N ARG A 161 -11.10 2.20 3.88
CA ARG A 161 -11.79 1.63 2.73
C ARG A 161 -11.34 2.32 1.46
N ILE A 162 -10.88 1.53 0.51
CA ILE A 162 -10.55 1.91 -0.86
C ILE A 162 -11.66 1.34 -1.73
N ASP A 163 -12.30 2.20 -2.51
CA ASP A 163 -13.27 1.87 -3.53
C ASP A 163 -13.07 2.88 -4.66
N VAL A 164 -12.30 2.46 -5.67
CA VAL A 164 -11.86 3.33 -6.76
C VAL A 164 -12.12 2.66 -8.08
N THR A 165 -12.73 3.39 -9.02
CA THR A 165 -12.90 2.96 -10.40
C THR A 165 -11.93 3.73 -11.30
N GLU A 166 -10.86 3.08 -11.73
CA GLU A 166 -9.92 3.62 -12.70
C GLU A 166 -10.45 3.42 -14.12
N ARG A 167 -10.57 4.50 -14.89
CA ARG A 167 -10.91 4.47 -16.31
C ARG A 167 -9.73 4.98 -17.12
N GLN A 168 -9.11 4.10 -17.89
CA GLN A 168 -8.03 4.44 -18.81
C GLN A 168 -8.54 4.34 -20.25
N VAL A 169 -8.29 5.38 -21.05
CA VAL A 169 -8.61 5.42 -22.48
C VAL A 169 -7.29 5.47 -23.24
N ASN A 170 -7.04 4.48 -24.10
CA ASN A 170 -5.85 4.46 -24.95
C ASN A 170 -6.30 4.69 -26.40
N PRO A 171 -6.37 5.95 -26.85
CA PRO A 171 -6.87 6.28 -28.19
C PRO A 171 -6.06 5.63 -29.32
N LEU A 172 -4.79 5.28 -29.07
CA LEU A 172 -3.92 4.61 -30.05
C LEU A 172 -3.90 3.07 -29.92
N GLY A 173 -4.72 2.51 -29.02
CA GLY A 173 -4.87 1.07 -28.83
C GLY A 173 -3.54 0.35 -28.54
N PRO A 174 -3.22 -0.78 -29.23
CA PRO A 174 -2.04 -1.59 -28.94
C PRO A 174 -0.70 -0.89 -29.26
N PHE A 175 -0.71 0.20 -30.04
CA PHE A 175 0.51 0.94 -30.37
C PHE A 175 0.96 1.90 -29.26
N GLN A 176 0.11 2.18 -28.27
CA GLN A 176 0.42 3.12 -27.18
C GLN A 176 1.35 2.52 -26.12
N SER A 177 1.26 1.20 -25.86
CA SER A 177 2.07 0.53 -24.83
C SER A 177 3.55 0.39 -25.18
N GLY A 178 3.92 0.47 -26.47
CA GLY A 178 5.31 0.40 -26.91
C GLY A 178 6.16 1.60 -26.47
N GLY A 179 5.53 2.76 -26.25
CA GLY A 179 6.21 3.97 -25.78
C GLY A 179 6.55 3.96 -24.29
N GLU A 180 5.68 3.38 -23.45
CA GLU A 180 5.89 3.32 -21.99
C GLU A 180 7.03 2.37 -21.61
N ALA A 181 7.18 1.24 -22.32
CA ALA A 181 8.30 0.31 -22.12
C ALA A 181 9.64 0.92 -22.59
N ALA A 182 9.65 1.61 -23.75
CA ALA A 182 10.84 2.24 -24.30
C ALA A 182 11.34 3.44 -23.48
N GLY A 183 10.43 4.19 -22.84
CA GLY A 183 10.76 5.29 -21.93
C GLY A 183 11.39 4.85 -20.60
N SER A 184 11.16 3.60 -20.18
CA SER A 184 11.80 3.02 -18.98
C SER A 184 13.24 2.55 -19.24
N TRP A 185 13.58 2.25 -20.50
CA TRP A 185 14.92 1.78 -20.90
C TRP A 185 15.89 2.94 -21.14
N THR A 186 15.39 4.13 -21.46
CA THR A 186 16.19 5.35 -21.66
C THR A 186 16.44 6.16 -20.38
N ARG A 187 15.93 5.72 -19.22
CA ARG A 187 16.23 6.28 -17.89
C ARG A 187 17.04 5.31 -17.01
N ARG A 188 18.00 4.61 -17.60
CA ARG A 188 19.06 3.92 -16.86
C ARG A 188 20.41 4.49 -17.22
#